data_AF-A0A820KAP7-F1
#
_entry.id   AF-A0A820KAP7-F1
#
_cell.length_a   1.000
_cell.length_b   1.000
_cell.length_c   1.000
_cell.angle_alpha   90.00
_cell.angle_beta   90.00
_cell.angle_gamma   90.00
#
_symmetry.space_group_name_H-M   'P 1'
#
loop_
_entity.id
_entity.type
_entity.pdbx_description
1 polymer ?
#
loop_
_entity_poly.entity_id
_entity_poly.type
_entity_poly.pdbx_seq_one_letter_code
_entity_poly.pdbx_strand_id
1 'polypeptide(L)'
;IESEKQMASVDSTIVRIVDDIKKGDSDSWNYRGLELSNEMLVVLISHPNIDKAAAALDVSIGSLADPRDVPGIAHLLEHMLFMGSLKYPGENEYSKLIEENGGHSNASTSGDHTNYYFDINPSLLPEALDV
;
A
#
# COMPACT_ATOMS: atom_id res chain seq x y z
N ILE A 1 23.46 39.16 -12.11
CA ILE A 1 23.20 38.83 -10.70
C ILE A 1 21.68 38.68 -10.57
N GLU A 2 20.98 37.76 -11.21
CA GLU A 2 21.22 36.31 -11.34
C GLU A 2 21.89 35.70 -10.11
N SER A 3 21.04 35.32 -9.18
CA SER A 3 21.15 34.17 -8.26
C SER A 3 19.75 34.04 -7.64
N GLU A 4 18.84 33.26 -8.24
CA GLU A 4 18.60 31.86 -7.86
C GLU A 4 18.19 31.74 -6.37
N LYS A 5 17.11 31.09 -5.97
CA LYS A 5 16.20 30.19 -6.66
C LYS A 5 14.92 30.12 -5.82
N GLN A 6 13.81 30.30 -6.51
CA GLN A 6 12.51 29.69 -6.28
C GLN A 6 12.59 28.44 -5.38
N MET A 7 12.19 28.58 -4.11
CA MET A 7 11.78 27.43 -3.31
C MET A 7 10.51 26.88 -3.95
N ALA A 8 10.65 25.78 -4.68
CA ALA A 8 9.54 25.00 -5.18
C ALA A 8 8.58 24.69 -4.01
N SER A 9 7.28 24.80 -4.29
CA SER A 9 6.21 24.47 -3.36
C SER A 9 6.49 23.11 -2.70
N VAL A 10 6.55 23.09 -1.37
CA VAL A 10 6.41 21.84 -0.63
C VAL A 10 5.05 21.28 -1.03
N ASP A 11 5.09 20.13 -1.71
CA ASP A 11 3.93 19.42 -2.22
C ASP A 11 2.91 19.27 -1.08
N SER A 12 1.70 19.80 -1.27
CA SER A 12 0.64 19.89 -0.25
C SER A 12 0.09 18.53 0.22
N THR A 13 0.72 17.45 -0.23
CA THR A 13 0.28 16.06 -0.06
C THR A 13 0.72 15.44 1.26
N ILE A 14 1.88 15.85 1.82
CA ILE A 14 2.42 15.30 3.08
C ILE A 14 2.25 16.33 4.20
N VAL A 15 1.56 15.95 5.27
CA VAL A 15 1.26 16.80 6.42
C VAL A 15 2.26 16.59 7.55
N ARG A 16 2.75 15.36 7.73
CA ARG A 16 3.72 15.03 8.79
C ARG A 16 4.73 13.99 8.33
N ILE A 17 5.96 14.12 8.82
CA ILE A 17 7.05 13.16 8.64
C ILE A 17 7.56 12.75 10.03
N VAL A 18 7.86 11.45 10.19
CA VAL A 18 8.43 10.86 11.40
C VAL A 18 9.62 9.97 11.01
N ASP A 19 10.85 10.43 11.29
CA ASP A 19 12.07 9.67 10.96
C ASP A 19 12.54 8.75 12.10
N ASP A 20 12.27 9.11 13.36
CA ASP A 20 12.79 8.39 14.54
C ASP A 20 11.89 7.20 14.94
N ILE A 21 11.60 6.31 14.00
CA ILE A 21 10.85 5.07 14.27
C ILE A 21 11.74 4.11 15.08
N LYS A 22 11.24 3.69 16.25
CA LYS A 22 11.93 2.72 17.11
C LYS A 22 12.06 1.38 16.39
N LYS A 23 13.29 0.85 16.35
CA LYS A 23 13.64 -0.45 15.78
C LYS A 23 14.54 -1.24 16.73
N GLY A 24 14.71 -2.53 16.45
CA GLY A 24 15.61 -3.37 17.24
C GLY A 24 17.08 -2.99 17.05
N ASP A 25 17.93 -3.26 18.04
CA ASP A 25 19.35 -2.88 18.00
C ASP A 25 20.12 -3.49 16.81
N SER A 26 19.69 -4.67 16.34
CA SER A 26 20.29 -5.37 15.19
C SER A 26 19.65 -5.04 13.85
N ASP A 27 18.63 -4.17 13.82
CA ASP A 27 17.87 -3.87 12.62
C ASP A 27 18.56 -2.79 11.76
N SER A 28 19.09 -3.22 10.61
CA SER A 28 19.78 -2.35 9.64
C SER A 28 18.83 -1.59 8.71
N TRP A 29 17.53 -1.82 8.77
CA TRP A 29 16.56 -1.22 7.85
C TRP A 29 16.29 0.24 8.21
N ASN A 30 15.93 1.03 7.19
CA ASN A 30 15.53 2.43 7.34
C ASN A 30 14.01 2.52 7.32
N TYR A 31 13.45 3.32 8.22
CA TYR A 31 12.01 3.50 8.38
C TYR A 31 11.66 4.98 8.30
N ARG A 32 10.52 5.31 7.72
CA ARG A 32 9.94 6.66 7.76
C ARG A 32 8.43 6.58 7.84
N GLY A 33 7.85 7.24 8.83
CA GLY A 33 6.41 7.42 8.97
C GLY A 33 5.98 8.69 8.25
N LEU A 34 4.83 8.65 7.58
CA LEU A 34 4.19 9.80 6.96
C LEU A 34 2.72 9.87 7.37
N GLU A 35 2.21 11.09 7.46
CA GLU A 35 0.77 11.37 7.46
C GLU A 35 0.48 12.19 6.20
N LEU A 36 -0.37 11.64 5.34
CA LEU A 36 -0.80 12.30 4.11
C LEU A 36 -1.96 13.26 4.39
N SER A 37 -2.20 14.19 3.46
CA SER A 37 -3.29 15.18 3.54
C SER A 37 -4.69 14.58 3.52
N ASN A 38 -4.82 13.32 3.07
CA ASN A 38 -6.05 12.53 3.15
C ASN A 38 -6.12 11.68 4.43
N GLU A 39 -5.32 12.00 5.45
CA GLU A 39 -5.27 11.34 6.76
C GLU A 39 -4.71 9.91 6.73
N MET A 40 -4.23 9.44 5.57
CA MET A 40 -3.59 8.12 5.47
C MET A 40 -2.24 8.11 6.20
N LEU A 41 -2.07 7.14 7.08
CA LEU A 41 -0.81 6.84 7.74
C LEU A 41 0.00 5.88 6.88
N VAL A 42 1.25 6.22 6.60
CA VAL A 42 2.15 5.42 5.76
C VAL A 42 3.43 5.12 6.52
N VAL A 43 3.91 3.88 6.43
CA VAL A 43 5.25 3.50 6.89
C VAL A 43 6.06 3.06 5.68
N LEU A 44 7.09 3.83 5.35
CA LEU A 44 8.07 3.49 4.33
C LEU A 44 9.20 2.69 4.98
N ILE A 45 9.60 1.64 4.29
CA ILE A 45 10.61 0.69 4.76
C ILE A 45 11.63 0.50 3.63
N SER A 46 12.91 0.72 3.92
CA SER A 46 13.98 0.65 2.92
C SER A 46 15.17 -0.14 3.43
N HIS A 47 15.57 -1.14 2.64
CA HIS A 47 16.82 -1.88 2.82
C HIS A 47 17.48 -2.09 1.46
N PRO A 48 18.79 -1.81 1.31
CA PRO A 48 19.50 -2.11 0.07
C PRO A 48 19.61 -3.63 -0.13
N ASN A 49 19.41 -4.14 -1.34
CA ASN A 49 19.54 -5.56 -1.69
C ASN A 49 18.43 -6.48 -1.13
N ILE A 50 17.16 -6.08 -1.26
CA ILE A 50 16.03 -6.99 -1.05
C ILE A 50 15.76 -7.83 -2.32
N ASP A 51 15.40 -9.09 -2.14
CA ASP A 51 15.04 -9.98 -3.26
C ASP A 51 13.61 -9.71 -3.78
N LYS A 52 12.74 -9.19 -2.91
CA LYS A 52 11.36 -8.80 -3.20
C LYS A 52 11.02 -7.48 -2.52
N ALA A 53 10.29 -6.63 -3.21
CA ALA A 53 9.59 -5.50 -2.62
C ALA A 53 8.15 -5.90 -2.31
N ALA A 54 7.51 -5.18 -1.38
CA ALA A 54 6.16 -5.47 -0.95
C ALA A 54 5.43 -4.19 -0.56
N ALA A 55 4.10 -4.23 -0.62
CA ALA A 55 3.23 -3.22 -0.05
C ALA A 55 2.01 -3.88 0.60
N ALA A 56 1.43 -3.19 1.56
CA ALA A 56 0.19 -3.58 2.20
C ALA A 56 -0.66 -2.34 2.48
N LEU A 57 -1.97 -2.50 2.38
CA LEU A 57 -2.97 -1.49 2.73
C LEU A 57 -4.00 -2.11 3.66
N ASP A 58 -4.22 -1.43 4.78
CA ASP A 58 -5.19 -1.82 5.78
C ASP A 58 -6.32 -0.80 5.82
N VAL A 59 -7.56 -1.30 5.73
CA VAL A 59 -8.76 -0.51 5.95
C VAL A 59 -9.33 -0.92 7.29
N SER A 60 -9.46 0.03 8.23
CA SER A 60 -10.01 -0.20 9.58
C SER A 60 -11.54 -0.35 9.57
N ILE A 61 -12.04 -1.23 8.70
CA ILE A 61 -13.41 -1.72 8.68
C ILE A 61 -13.40 -3.19 8.25
N GLY A 62 -14.31 -4.00 8.79
CA GLY A 62 -14.41 -5.42 8.47
C GLY A 62 -15.84 -5.93 8.58
N SER A 63 -16.00 -7.25 8.71
CA SER A 63 -17.28 -7.95 8.71
C SER A 63 -18.25 -7.54 9.84
N LEU A 64 -17.77 -6.97 10.95
CA LEU A 64 -18.65 -6.44 12.01
C LEU A 64 -19.44 -5.20 11.56
N ALA A 65 -19.00 -4.54 10.48
CA ALA A 65 -19.70 -3.44 9.85
C ALA A 65 -20.69 -3.89 8.76
N ASP A 66 -20.79 -5.20 8.49
CA ASP A 66 -21.74 -5.72 7.50
C ASP A 66 -23.19 -5.32 7.86
N PRO A 67 -23.98 -4.83 6.89
CA PRO A 67 -25.41 -4.65 7.07
C PRO A 67 -26.06 -5.99 7.45
N ARG A 68 -27.03 -5.95 8.37
CA ARG A 68 -27.69 -7.16 8.89
C ARG A 68 -28.42 -7.95 7.80
N ASP A 69 -28.84 -7.27 6.74
CA ASP A 69 -29.52 -7.83 5.58
C ASP A 69 -28.55 -8.37 4.51
N VAL A 70 -27.26 -8.05 4.60
CA VAL A 70 -26.22 -8.49 3.65
C VAL A 70 -24.95 -8.97 4.39
N PRO A 71 -25.03 -10.05 5.17
CA PRO A 71 -23.85 -10.59 5.86
C PRO A 71 -22.82 -11.09 4.85
N GLY A 72 -21.54 -10.82 5.13
CA GLY A 72 -20.40 -11.20 4.29
C GLY A 72 -20.05 -10.20 3.20
N ILE A 73 -20.68 -9.02 3.16
CA ILE A 73 -20.42 -8.03 2.11
C ILE A 73 -19.00 -7.45 2.16
N ALA A 74 -18.42 -7.24 3.35
CA ALA A 74 -17.03 -6.81 3.47
C ALA A 74 -16.07 -7.84 2.85
N HIS A 75 -16.29 -9.12 3.13
CA HIS A 75 -15.47 -10.20 2.56
C HIS A 75 -15.73 -10.34 1.05
N LEU A 76 -16.97 -10.22 0.59
CA LEU A 76 -17.25 -10.24 -0.85
C LEU A 76 -16.56 -9.07 -1.57
N LEU A 77 -16.60 -7.86 -0.98
CA LEU A 77 -15.94 -6.68 -1.53
C LEU A 77 -14.43 -6.90 -1.64
N GLU A 78 -13.81 -7.51 -0.64
CA GLU A 78 -12.40 -7.91 -0.69
C GLU A 78 -12.07 -8.75 -1.93
N HIS A 79 -12.84 -9.81 -2.22
CA HIS A 79 -12.65 -10.59 -3.45
C HIS A 79 -12.87 -9.77 -4.72
N MET A 80 -13.87 -8.89 -4.74
CA MET A 80 -14.20 -8.11 -5.93
C MET A 80 -13.14 -7.08 -6.30
N LEU A 81 -12.33 -6.59 -5.35
CA LEU A 81 -11.27 -5.64 -5.67
C LEU A 81 -10.13 -6.24 -6.50
N PHE A 82 -10.00 -7.58 -6.56
CA PHE A 82 -9.04 -8.24 -7.45
C PHE A 82 -9.54 -8.37 -8.90
N MET A 83 -10.83 -8.07 -9.16
CA MET A 83 -11.49 -8.31 -10.45
C MET A 83 -11.45 -7.10 -11.41
N GLY A 84 -10.58 -6.13 -11.15
CA GLY A 84 -10.34 -4.97 -12.02
C GLY A 84 -10.82 -3.63 -11.45
N SER A 85 -10.29 -2.55 -12.03
CA SER A 85 -10.57 -1.17 -11.66
C SER A 85 -10.86 -0.32 -12.90
N LEU A 86 -11.23 0.96 -12.71
CA LEU A 86 -11.46 1.88 -13.83
C LEU A 86 -10.21 2.09 -14.69
N LYS A 87 -9.02 2.07 -14.08
CA LYS A 87 -7.74 2.26 -14.77
C LYS A 87 -7.23 0.94 -15.39
N TYR A 88 -7.53 -0.18 -14.74
CA TYR A 88 -7.11 -1.54 -15.14
C TYR A 88 -8.33 -2.48 -15.17
N PRO A 89 -9.14 -2.45 -16.25
CA PRO A 89 -10.43 -3.14 -16.29
C PRO A 89 -10.31 -4.66 -16.53
N GLY A 90 -9.11 -5.20 -16.74
CA GLY A 90 -8.92 -6.63 -16.94
C GLY A 90 -9.11 -7.42 -15.65
N GLU A 91 -10.03 -8.40 -15.63
CA GLU A 91 -10.38 -9.19 -14.45
C GLU A 91 -9.20 -9.87 -13.75
N ASN A 92 -8.15 -10.21 -14.49
CA ASN A 92 -6.95 -10.88 -13.96
C ASN A 92 -5.68 -10.06 -14.19
N GLU A 93 -5.79 -8.77 -14.54
CA GLU A 93 -4.64 -7.94 -14.90
C GLU A 93 -3.66 -7.79 -13.72
N TYR A 94 -4.20 -7.53 -12.52
CA TYR A 94 -3.43 -7.45 -11.28
C TYR A 94 -2.74 -8.78 -10.94
N SER A 95 -3.50 -9.87 -10.82
CA SER A 95 -2.95 -11.18 -10.45
C SER A 95 -1.89 -11.64 -11.46
N LYS A 96 -2.13 -11.42 -12.75
CA LYS A 96 -1.17 -11.75 -13.81
C LYS A 96 0.12 -10.94 -13.68
N LEU A 97 0.04 -9.63 -13.45
CA LEU A 97 1.22 -8.79 -13.24
C LEU A 97 2.07 -9.32 -12.08
N ILE A 98 1.44 -9.62 -10.94
CA ILE A 98 2.14 -10.12 -9.75
C ILE A 98 2.75 -11.50 -10.02
N GLU A 99 1.96 -12.48 -10.47
CA GLU A 99 2.37 -13.87 -10.62
C GLU A 99 3.43 -14.09 -11.71
N GLU A 100 3.31 -13.43 -12.87
CA GLU A 100 4.28 -13.55 -13.97
C GLU A 100 5.65 -12.95 -13.61
N ASN A 101 5.70 -12.10 -12.56
CA ASN A 101 6.91 -11.44 -12.09
C ASN A 101 7.41 -11.99 -10.74
N GLY A 102 7.03 -13.23 -10.42
CA GLY A 102 7.52 -13.97 -9.25
C GLY A 102 7.00 -13.45 -7.91
N GLY A 103 5.94 -12.64 -7.96
CA GLY A 103 5.25 -12.09 -6.81
C GLY A 103 4.11 -12.99 -6.30
N HIS A 104 3.51 -12.57 -5.21
CA HIS A 104 2.27 -13.13 -4.66
C HIS A 104 1.41 -12.00 -4.08
N SER A 105 0.10 -12.11 -4.22
CA SER A 105 -0.86 -11.19 -3.60
C SER A 105 -1.94 -11.96 -2.86
N ASN A 106 -2.50 -11.33 -1.82
CA ASN A 106 -3.61 -11.88 -1.06
C ASN A 106 -4.31 -10.78 -0.25
N ALA A 107 -5.41 -11.14 0.38
CA ALA A 107 -6.13 -10.26 1.29
C ALA A 107 -6.80 -11.07 2.42
N SER A 108 -7.27 -10.37 3.44
CA SER A 108 -8.06 -10.97 4.51
C SER A 108 -9.06 -9.98 5.09
N THR A 109 -10.27 -10.46 5.34
CA THR A 109 -11.32 -9.71 6.03
C THR A 109 -11.52 -10.28 7.44
N SER A 110 -11.32 -9.43 8.45
CA SER A 110 -11.52 -9.75 9.87
C SER A 110 -12.81 -9.08 10.39
N GLY A 111 -12.96 -8.98 11.71
CA GLY A 111 -14.11 -8.31 12.31
C GLY A 111 -14.10 -6.81 12.04
N ASP A 112 -12.93 -6.18 12.19
CA ASP A 112 -12.74 -4.73 12.23
C ASP A 112 -11.71 -4.21 11.22
N HIS A 113 -11.06 -5.10 10.46
CA HIS A 113 -10.08 -4.75 9.43
C HIS A 113 -10.24 -5.58 8.15
N THR A 114 -9.96 -4.96 7.02
CA THR A 114 -9.71 -5.63 5.74
C THR A 114 -8.32 -5.24 5.24
N ASN A 115 -7.47 -6.23 5.03
CA ASN A 115 -6.05 -6.05 4.71
C ASN A 115 -5.73 -6.63 3.33
N TYR A 116 -5.03 -5.87 2.49
CA TYR A 116 -4.57 -6.27 1.15
C TYR A 116 -3.05 -6.16 1.10
N TYR A 117 -2.37 -7.13 0.50
CA TYR A 117 -0.92 -7.10 0.41
C TYR A 117 -0.39 -7.88 -0.77
N PHE A 118 0.80 -7.48 -1.23
CA PHE A 118 1.54 -8.21 -2.26
C PHE A 118 3.05 -8.11 -2.05
N ASP A 119 3.76 -9.05 -2.67
CA ASP A 119 5.18 -8.96 -2.95
C ASP A 119 5.44 -9.07 -4.46
N ILE A 120 6.55 -8.50 -4.93
CA ILE A 120 6.97 -8.54 -6.34
C ILE A 120 8.48 -8.28 -6.46
N ASN A 121 9.05 -8.56 -7.65
CA ASN A 121 10.37 -8.09 -8.02
C ASN A 121 10.53 -6.57 -7.75
N PRO A 122 11.58 -6.12 -7.03
CA PRO A 122 11.75 -4.71 -6.66
C PRO A 122 11.71 -3.71 -7.80
N SER A 123 12.12 -4.11 -9.02
CA SER A 123 12.10 -3.22 -10.18
C SER A 123 10.69 -2.89 -10.69
N LEU A 124 9.69 -3.68 -10.29
CA LEU A 124 8.28 -3.56 -10.70
C LEU A 124 7.38 -3.08 -9.56
N LEU A 125 7.97 -2.67 -8.42
CA LEU A 125 7.19 -2.12 -7.32
C LEU A 125 6.32 -0.92 -7.74
N PRO A 126 6.81 0.06 -8.52
CA PRO A 126 5.98 1.20 -8.93
C PRO A 126 4.76 0.76 -9.75
N GLU A 127 4.94 -0.17 -10.68
CA GLU A 127 3.85 -0.70 -11.51
C GLU A 127 2.84 -1.49 -10.68
N ALA A 128 3.31 -2.38 -9.80
CA ALA A 128 2.42 -3.18 -8.95
C ALA A 128 1.68 -2.37 -7.88
N LEU A 129 2.24 -1.25 -7.44
CA LEU A 129 1.61 -0.34 -6.49
C LEU A 129 0.55 0.58 -7.15
N ASP A 130 0.63 0.77 -8.47
CA ASP A 130 -0.26 1.62 -9.25
C ASP A 130 -1.54 0.90 -9.70
N VAL A 131 -1.47 -0.43 -9.87
CA VAL A 131 -2.60 -1.30 -10.25
C VAL A 131 -3.52 -1.56 -9.07
#